data_AF-A0A1I1HS13-F1
#
_entry.id   AF-A0A1I1HS13-F1
#
_cell.length_a   1.000
_cell.length_b   1.000
_cell.length_c   1.000
_cell.angle_alpha   90.00
_cell.angle_beta   90.00
_cell.angle_gamma   90.00
#
_symmetry.space_group_name_H-M   'P 1'
#
loop_
_entity.id
_entity.type
_entity.pdbx_description
1 polymer ?
#
loop_
_entity_poly.entity_id
_entity_poly.type
_entity_poly.pdbx_seq_one_letter_code
_entity_poly.pdbx_strand_id
1 'polypeptide(L)'
;MKFMYEYCTNFFDTRHLVIAVNPNRIDMYESLLLFKRLTENSVENYDFANGAPAIGASLDLHVAPENLKAVYGKKASHKNLYLYFVRMKLLNILMPGRRYFTTNDPVMTPELLDYFFNQRTQIFQHLKKREKGLLHSIYNHPEYQQVLPPYISESDLPIRQRMHQRYSLKCPGSFAVMGTETMDVYELQVIELSDEGFLAHAKEPLPINVQGEAHVRLGSTERSITKATVIHGKRKDSHGIYGFKLIESDLSWRKLVGALQSGATHEDVDNVAQLLPVPVNIAPLQ
;
A
#
# COMPACT_ATOMS: atom_id res chain seq x y z
N MET A 1 -5.74 16.35 -11.93
CA MET A 1 -4.33 16.16 -11.52
C MET A 1 -4.06 16.52 -10.06
N LYS A 2 -4.52 17.66 -9.53
CA LYS A 2 -4.26 18.03 -8.11
C LYS A 2 -4.72 16.98 -7.10
N PHE A 3 -5.97 16.52 -7.21
CA PHE A 3 -6.50 15.43 -6.38
C PHE A 3 -5.59 14.20 -6.45
N MET A 4 -5.29 13.70 -7.65
CA MET A 4 -4.42 12.55 -7.86
C MET A 4 -3.02 12.76 -7.25
N TYR A 5 -2.43 13.94 -7.42
CA TYR A 5 -1.13 14.27 -6.83
C TYR A 5 -1.18 14.24 -5.30
N GLU A 6 -2.18 14.87 -4.68
CA GLU A 6 -2.34 14.87 -3.23
C GLU A 6 -2.67 13.47 -2.69
N TYR A 7 -3.48 12.70 -3.39
CA TYR A 7 -3.80 11.33 -3.02
C TYR A 7 -2.54 10.44 -3.08
N CYS A 8 -1.78 10.52 -4.18
CA CYS A 8 -0.55 9.76 -4.36
C CYS A 8 0.60 10.18 -3.44
N THR A 9 0.57 11.38 -2.85
CA THR A 9 1.63 11.85 -1.94
C THR A 9 1.28 11.66 -0.48
N ASN A 10 -0.02 11.65 -0.13
CA ASN A 10 -0.47 11.54 1.26
C ASN A 10 -1.00 10.14 1.62
N PHE A 11 -1.52 9.37 0.66
CA PHE A 11 -2.28 8.14 0.93
C PHE A 11 -1.73 6.91 0.23
N PHE A 12 -1.25 7.06 -0.99
CA PHE A 12 -0.62 5.99 -1.75
C PHE A 12 0.90 6.10 -1.56
N ASP A 13 1.62 5.03 -1.19
CA ASP A 13 3.09 5.09 -1.02
C ASP A 13 3.80 5.05 -2.39
N THR A 14 3.42 5.98 -3.26
CA THR A 14 3.86 6.01 -4.65
C THR A 14 5.04 6.93 -4.81
N ARG A 15 6.14 6.37 -5.31
CA ARG A 15 7.31 7.15 -5.68
C ARG A 15 7.16 7.83 -7.04
N HIS A 16 6.58 7.15 -8.02
CA HIS A 16 6.48 7.65 -9.39
C HIS A 16 5.05 7.64 -9.91
N LEU A 17 4.62 8.76 -10.50
CA LEU A 17 3.50 8.74 -11.44
C LEU A 17 4.02 8.33 -12.81
N VAL A 18 3.35 7.39 -13.47
CA VAL A 18 3.69 6.95 -14.82
C VAL A 18 2.54 7.27 -15.75
N ILE A 19 2.85 7.79 -16.94
CA ILE A 19 1.90 8.08 -17.99
C ILE A 19 2.34 7.40 -19.29
N ALA A 20 1.36 6.98 -20.08
CA ALA A 20 1.53 6.65 -21.49
C ALA A 20 0.77 7.70 -22.29
N VAL A 21 1.47 8.46 -23.13
CA VAL A 21 0.87 9.57 -23.88
C VAL A 21 1.25 9.52 -25.35
N ASN A 22 0.41 10.09 -26.19
CA ASN A 22 0.73 10.25 -27.60
C ASN A 22 2.02 11.10 -27.76
N PRO A 23 2.94 10.73 -28.66
CA PRO A 23 4.19 11.47 -28.92
C PRO A 23 3.98 12.96 -29.13
N ASN A 24 2.91 13.38 -29.80
CA ASN A 24 2.66 14.79 -30.12
C ASN A 24 2.22 15.62 -28.90
N ARG A 25 2.04 14.99 -27.73
CA ARG A 25 1.61 15.65 -26.48
C ARG A 25 2.65 15.58 -25.38
N ILE A 26 3.73 14.82 -25.54
CA ILE A 26 4.71 14.59 -24.47
C ILE A 26 5.38 15.88 -23.99
N ASP A 27 5.71 16.78 -24.92
CA ASP A 27 6.42 18.03 -24.62
C ASP A 27 5.67 18.89 -23.60
N MET A 28 4.33 18.84 -23.60
CA MET A 28 3.49 19.52 -22.61
C MET A 28 3.72 18.94 -21.20
N TYR A 29 3.77 17.61 -21.06
CA TYR A 29 3.97 16.95 -19.78
C TYR A 29 5.40 17.16 -19.25
N GLU A 30 6.39 17.17 -20.14
CA GLU A 30 7.79 17.47 -19.78
C GLU A 30 7.93 18.93 -19.36
N SER A 31 7.40 19.86 -20.14
CA SER A 31 7.59 21.30 -19.92
C SER A 31 6.76 21.87 -18.76
N LEU A 32 5.54 21.36 -18.56
CA LEU A 32 4.64 21.87 -17.52
C LEU A 32 4.67 21.06 -16.23
N LEU A 33 4.73 19.74 -16.34
CA LEU A 33 4.59 18.83 -15.20
C LEU A 33 5.91 18.13 -14.85
N LEU A 34 6.99 18.44 -15.57
CA LEU A 34 8.35 17.95 -15.30
C LEU A 34 8.48 16.42 -15.37
N PHE A 35 7.63 15.79 -16.17
CA PHE A 35 7.79 14.37 -16.50
C PHE A 35 9.10 14.13 -17.25
N LYS A 36 9.67 12.94 -17.08
CA LYS A 36 10.85 12.47 -17.79
C LYS A 36 10.48 11.24 -18.60
N ARG A 37 10.82 11.22 -19.89
CA ARG A 37 10.65 10.02 -20.74
C ARG A 37 11.35 8.82 -20.12
N LEU A 38 10.69 7.68 -20.20
CA LEU A 38 11.31 6.40 -19.90
C LEU A 38 12.26 6.04 -21.06
N THR A 39 13.39 5.42 -20.74
CA THR A 39 14.49 5.17 -21.68
C THR A 39 14.23 4.06 -22.70
N GLU A 40 13.12 3.33 -22.58
CA GLU A 40 12.78 2.22 -23.49
C GLU A 40 11.85 2.65 -24.64
N ASN A 41 12.13 2.06 -25.80
CA ASN A 41 11.66 2.40 -27.14
C ASN A 41 10.16 2.75 -27.20
N SER A 42 9.84 3.80 -27.97
CA SER A 42 8.48 4.06 -28.42
C SER A 42 7.87 2.76 -28.93
N VAL A 43 6.74 2.35 -28.34
CA VAL A 43 6.01 1.18 -28.82
C VAL A 43 5.36 1.60 -30.13
N GLU A 44 5.86 1.08 -31.26
CA GLU A 44 5.35 1.41 -32.60
C GLU A 44 3.89 1.00 -32.78
N ASN A 45 3.45 -0.06 -32.08
CA ASN A 45 2.04 -0.48 -32.02
C ASN A 45 1.63 -0.79 -30.57
N TYR A 46 0.89 0.13 -29.96
CA TYR A 46 0.20 -0.12 -28.70
C TYR A 46 -1.18 -0.69 -29.01
N ASP A 47 -1.30 -2.02 -29.01
CA ASP A 47 -2.54 -2.73 -29.42
C ASP A 47 -3.79 -2.28 -28.63
N PHE A 48 -3.61 -1.86 -27.38
CA PHE A 48 -4.69 -1.36 -26.53
C PHE A 48 -5.25 0.02 -26.97
N ALA A 49 -4.50 0.78 -27.79
CA ALA A 49 -4.92 2.05 -28.36
C ALA A 49 -5.03 1.98 -29.89
N ASN A 50 -5.51 0.84 -30.43
CA ASN A 50 -5.68 0.63 -31.88
C ASN A 50 -4.40 0.87 -32.69
N GLY A 51 -3.22 0.56 -32.14
CA GLY A 51 -1.93 0.77 -32.81
C GLY A 51 -1.40 2.21 -32.76
N ALA A 52 -2.00 3.10 -31.95
CA ALA A 52 -1.47 4.45 -31.79
C ALA A 52 -0.11 4.44 -31.07
N PRO A 53 0.88 5.23 -31.52
CA PRO A 53 2.18 5.29 -30.87
C PRO A 53 2.03 5.90 -29.47
N ALA A 54 2.80 5.39 -28.52
CA ALA A 54 2.81 5.86 -27.14
C ALA A 54 4.24 6.05 -26.62
N ILE A 55 4.45 7.13 -25.87
CA ILE A 55 5.66 7.39 -25.11
C ILE A 55 5.35 7.26 -23.63
N GLY A 56 6.12 6.42 -22.95
CA GLY A 56 6.11 6.32 -21.50
C GLY A 56 6.90 7.46 -20.86
N ALA A 57 6.35 8.06 -19.81
CA ALA A 57 7.07 9.04 -19.00
C ALA A 57 6.74 8.90 -17.53
N SER A 58 7.66 9.33 -16.67
CA SER A 58 7.51 9.28 -15.22
C SER A 58 7.79 10.61 -14.54
N LEU A 59 7.09 10.86 -13.43
CA LEU A 59 7.36 11.95 -12.50
C LEU A 59 7.68 11.37 -11.13
N ASP A 60 8.89 11.59 -10.64
CA ASP A 60 9.30 11.21 -9.27
C ASP A 60 8.68 12.20 -8.27
N LEU A 61 7.69 11.73 -7.51
CA LEU A 61 6.94 12.51 -6.52
C LEU A 61 7.80 12.94 -5.33
N HIS A 62 8.91 12.26 -5.05
CA HIS A 62 9.79 12.61 -3.94
C HIS A 62 10.53 13.93 -4.21
N VAL A 63 11.04 14.10 -5.43
CA VAL A 63 11.79 15.31 -5.83
C VAL A 63 10.91 16.35 -6.54
N ALA A 64 9.69 15.99 -6.92
CA ALA A 64 8.76 16.90 -7.59
C ALA A 64 8.54 18.24 -6.87
N PRO A 65 8.37 18.30 -5.52
CA PRO A 65 8.18 19.57 -4.83
C PRO A 65 9.35 20.54 -5.02
N GLU A 66 10.57 20.05 -4.95
CA GLU A 66 11.79 20.84 -5.10
C GLU A 66 11.94 21.33 -6.55
N ASN A 67 11.74 20.44 -7.51
CA ASN A 67 11.80 20.76 -8.94
C ASN A 67 10.74 21.79 -9.33
N LEU A 68 9.49 21.61 -8.87
CA LEU A 68 8.41 22.56 -9.10
C LEU A 68 8.74 23.92 -8.49
N LYS A 69 9.30 23.95 -7.27
CA LYS A 69 9.72 25.20 -6.62
C LYS A 69 10.81 25.91 -7.42
N ALA A 70 11.78 25.17 -7.94
CA ALA A 70 12.86 25.73 -8.76
C ALA A 70 12.33 26.39 -10.05
N VAL A 71 11.40 25.73 -10.75
CA VAL A 71 10.86 26.20 -12.04
C VAL A 71 9.78 27.27 -11.88
N TYR A 72 8.86 27.10 -10.92
CA TYR A 72 7.64 27.92 -10.79
C TYR A 72 7.66 28.88 -9.60
N GLY A 73 8.53 28.68 -8.60
CA GLY A 73 8.46 29.37 -7.31
C GLY A 73 8.55 30.90 -7.39
N LYS A 74 9.20 31.45 -8.43
CA LYS A 74 9.32 32.90 -8.67
C LYS A 74 8.23 33.48 -9.60
N LYS A 75 7.35 32.64 -10.16
CA LYS A 75 6.29 33.10 -11.07
C LYS A 75 5.10 33.65 -10.29
N ALA A 76 4.33 34.52 -10.95
CA ALA A 76 3.06 35.03 -10.43
C ALA A 76 2.11 33.88 -10.04
N SER A 77 1.28 34.09 -9.02
CA SER A 77 0.42 33.06 -8.41
C SER A 77 -0.38 32.24 -9.44
N HIS A 78 -1.01 32.90 -10.41
CA HIS A 78 -1.81 32.26 -11.46
C HIS A 78 -1.01 31.40 -12.46
N LYS A 79 0.33 31.50 -12.47
CA LYS A 79 1.24 30.68 -13.29
C LYS A 79 2.15 29.77 -12.43
N ASN A 80 1.90 29.70 -11.13
CA ASN A 80 2.79 29.02 -10.19
C ASN A 80 2.27 27.62 -9.84
N LEU A 81 2.75 26.61 -10.59
CA LEU A 81 2.34 25.22 -10.37
C LEU A 81 2.88 24.65 -9.04
N TYR A 82 3.98 25.15 -8.50
CA TYR A 82 4.43 24.80 -7.14
C TYR A 82 3.40 25.24 -6.10
N LEU A 83 2.90 26.48 -6.22
CA LEU A 83 1.86 26.98 -5.33
C LEU A 83 0.61 26.10 -5.44
N TYR A 84 0.15 25.81 -6.66
CA TYR A 84 -1.05 25.00 -6.90
C TYR A 84 -0.92 23.57 -6.35
N PHE A 85 0.14 22.83 -6.71
CA PHE A 85 0.29 21.41 -6.33
C PHE A 85 0.74 21.18 -4.89
N VAL A 86 1.58 22.06 -4.32
CA VAL A 86 2.24 21.78 -3.03
C VAL A 86 1.67 22.61 -1.88
N ARG A 87 1.27 23.86 -2.13
CA ARG A 87 0.94 24.81 -1.05
C ARG A 87 -0.55 25.08 -0.91
N MET A 88 -1.27 25.13 -2.03
CA MET A 88 -2.70 25.43 -2.07
C MET A 88 -3.51 24.23 -1.63
N LYS A 89 -4.38 24.43 -0.63
CA LYS A 89 -5.42 23.47 -0.24
C LYS A 89 -6.73 23.89 -0.90
N LEU A 90 -7.36 22.97 -1.62
CA LEU A 90 -8.65 23.20 -2.25
C LEU A 90 -9.74 22.59 -1.36
N LEU A 91 -10.68 23.41 -0.89
CA LEU A 91 -11.71 22.97 0.07
C LEU A 91 -12.67 21.90 -0.49
N ASN A 92 -12.81 21.85 -1.81
CA ASN A 92 -13.61 20.87 -2.53
C ASN A 92 -12.86 19.55 -2.79
N ILE A 93 -11.58 19.46 -2.43
CA ILE A 93 -10.85 18.19 -2.40
C ILE A 93 -11.00 17.62 -0.99
N LEU A 94 -11.94 16.69 -0.86
CA LEU A 94 -12.16 15.93 0.36
C LEU A 94 -11.33 14.66 0.26
N MET A 95 -10.36 14.53 1.17
CA MET A 95 -9.57 13.32 1.30
C MET A 95 -10.31 12.32 2.19
N PRO A 96 -10.22 11.01 1.91
CA PRO A 96 -10.83 10.01 2.77
C PRO A 96 -10.20 10.09 4.17
N GLY A 97 -11.05 10.09 5.20
CA GLY A 97 -10.57 9.88 6.56
C GLY A 97 -10.11 8.43 6.69
N ARG A 98 -8.88 8.19 7.16
CA ARG A 98 -8.39 6.85 7.42
C ARG A 98 -8.14 6.66 8.90
N ARG A 99 -8.73 5.62 9.50
CA ARG A 99 -8.41 5.22 10.87
C ARG A 99 -6.97 4.73 11.00
N TYR A 100 -6.49 3.97 10.01
CA TYR A 100 -5.17 3.34 10.00
C TYR A 100 -4.27 3.88 8.87
N PHE A 101 -2.94 3.80 9.03
CA PHE A 101 -1.97 4.19 8.01
C PHE A 101 -1.73 3.11 6.94
N THR A 102 -2.82 2.58 6.38
CA THR A 102 -2.80 1.68 5.22
C THR A 102 -2.34 2.46 3.98
N THR A 103 -1.66 1.79 3.04
CA THR A 103 -1.22 2.43 1.78
C THR A 103 -2.06 2.04 0.57
N ASN A 104 -2.85 0.97 0.67
CA ASN A 104 -3.74 0.51 -0.39
C ASN A 104 -5.18 0.45 0.12
N ASP A 105 -6.12 0.88 -0.71
CA ASP A 105 -7.54 0.67 -0.48
C ASP A 105 -8.00 -0.50 -1.36
N PRO A 106 -8.75 -1.49 -0.84
CA PRO A 106 -9.45 -2.44 -1.69
C PRO A 106 -10.57 -1.68 -2.40
N VAL A 107 -10.37 -1.39 -3.68
CA VAL A 107 -11.33 -0.63 -4.51
C VAL A 107 -12.26 -1.54 -5.29
N MET A 108 -11.86 -2.81 -5.51
CA MET A 108 -12.51 -3.67 -6.48
C MET A 108 -13.41 -4.69 -5.81
N THR A 109 -14.67 -4.31 -5.57
CA THR A 109 -15.69 -5.16 -4.95
C THR A 109 -16.15 -6.27 -5.91
N PRO A 110 -16.83 -7.32 -5.42
CA PRO A 110 -17.43 -8.33 -6.29
C PRO A 110 -18.34 -7.72 -7.37
N GLU A 111 -19.17 -6.73 -7.02
CA GLU A 111 -20.09 -6.06 -7.95
C GLU A 111 -19.32 -5.29 -9.03
N LEU A 112 -18.24 -4.60 -8.65
CA LEU A 112 -17.41 -3.87 -9.60
C LEU A 112 -16.65 -4.82 -10.52
N LEU A 113 -16.14 -5.94 -9.98
CA LEU A 113 -15.49 -6.96 -10.80
C LEU A 113 -16.47 -7.56 -11.81
N ASP A 114 -17.67 -7.94 -11.36
CA ASP A 114 -18.69 -8.48 -12.24
C ASP A 114 -19.10 -7.47 -13.32
N TYR A 115 -19.39 -6.24 -12.91
CA TYR A 115 -19.79 -5.18 -13.83
C TYR A 115 -18.72 -4.90 -14.89
N PHE A 116 -17.46 -4.71 -14.51
CA PHE A 116 -16.42 -4.37 -15.49
C PHE A 116 -15.94 -5.56 -16.32
N PHE A 117 -15.81 -6.75 -15.72
CA PHE A 117 -15.09 -7.87 -16.34
C PHE A 117 -15.97 -9.01 -16.88
N ASN A 118 -17.24 -9.08 -16.45
CA ASN A 118 -18.22 -10.02 -16.98
C ASN A 118 -19.38 -9.35 -17.74
N GLN A 119 -19.83 -8.15 -17.32
CA GLN A 119 -20.96 -7.47 -17.97
C GLN A 119 -20.51 -6.52 -19.08
N ARG A 120 -19.60 -5.59 -18.77
CA ARG A 120 -19.09 -4.58 -19.73
C ARG A 120 -18.05 -5.15 -20.68
N THR A 121 -17.31 -6.15 -20.23
CA THR A 121 -16.34 -6.90 -21.02
C THR A 121 -16.49 -8.39 -20.74
N GLN A 122 -15.77 -9.24 -21.49
CA GLN A 122 -15.73 -10.69 -21.26
C GLN A 122 -14.33 -11.18 -20.91
N ILE A 123 -13.51 -10.30 -20.32
CA ILE A 123 -12.07 -10.56 -20.11
C ILE A 123 -11.87 -11.83 -19.27
N PHE A 124 -12.67 -12.07 -18.24
CA PHE A 124 -12.56 -13.24 -17.37
C PHE A 124 -12.74 -14.57 -18.11
N GLN A 125 -13.55 -14.59 -19.17
CA GLN A 125 -13.75 -15.79 -19.99
C GLN A 125 -12.48 -16.16 -20.77
N HIS A 126 -11.69 -15.16 -21.17
CA HIS A 126 -10.51 -15.31 -22.01
C HIS A 126 -9.20 -15.47 -21.24
N LEU A 127 -9.24 -15.41 -19.91
CA LEU A 127 -8.05 -15.63 -19.08
C LEU A 127 -7.52 -17.06 -19.22
N LYS A 128 -6.20 -17.19 -19.33
CA LYS A 128 -5.50 -18.48 -19.31
C LYS A 128 -5.58 -19.09 -17.91
N LYS A 129 -5.39 -20.42 -17.81
CA LYS A 129 -5.42 -21.16 -16.52
C LYS A 129 -4.53 -20.52 -15.46
N ARG A 130 -3.31 -20.09 -15.84
CA ARG A 130 -2.37 -19.41 -14.93
C ARG A 130 -2.89 -18.06 -14.44
N GLU A 131 -3.51 -17.27 -15.31
CA GLU A 131 -4.05 -15.95 -14.98
C GLU A 131 -5.26 -16.07 -14.06
N LYS A 132 -6.12 -17.07 -14.30
CA LYS A 132 -7.22 -17.42 -13.37
C LYS A 132 -6.69 -17.79 -11.99
N GLY A 133 -5.66 -18.64 -11.91
CA GLY A 133 -5.04 -19.00 -10.64
C GLY A 133 -4.47 -17.80 -9.88
N LEU A 134 -3.82 -16.87 -10.60
CA LEU A 134 -3.32 -15.62 -9.99
C LEU A 134 -4.47 -14.73 -9.50
N LEU A 135 -5.54 -14.61 -10.29
CA LEU A 135 -6.71 -13.81 -9.92
C LEU A 135 -7.37 -14.33 -8.64
N HIS A 136 -7.57 -15.65 -8.54
CA HIS A 136 -8.06 -16.30 -7.31
C HIS A 136 -7.11 -16.15 -6.13
N SER A 137 -5.79 -16.05 -6.36
CA SER A 137 -4.82 -15.78 -5.28
C SER A 137 -4.88 -14.34 -4.75
N ILE A 138 -5.37 -13.40 -5.55
CA ILE A 138 -5.54 -11.98 -5.17
C ILE A 138 -6.91 -11.77 -4.51
N TYR A 139 -7.96 -12.37 -5.07
CA TYR A 139 -9.35 -12.26 -4.62
C TYR A 139 -9.81 -13.61 -4.03
N ASN A 140 -9.22 -13.99 -2.90
CA ASN A 140 -9.39 -15.30 -2.27
C ASN A 140 -10.59 -15.38 -1.31
N HIS A 141 -11.35 -14.30 -1.13
CA HIS A 141 -12.49 -14.27 -0.20
C HIS A 141 -13.75 -14.91 -0.84
N PRO A 142 -14.60 -15.63 -0.08
CA PRO A 142 -15.74 -16.39 -0.63
C PRO A 142 -16.71 -15.57 -1.49
N GLU A 143 -16.91 -14.30 -1.14
CA GLU A 143 -17.79 -13.36 -1.87
C GLU A 143 -17.37 -13.17 -3.33
N TYR A 144 -16.07 -13.27 -3.62
CA TYR A 144 -15.53 -13.10 -4.97
C TYR A 144 -15.71 -14.34 -5.83
N GLN A 145 -15.86 -15.53 -5.23
CA GLN A 145 -15.94 -16.79 -5.98
C GLN A 145 -17.10 -16.82 -6.98
N GLN A 146 -18.18 -16.08 -6.69
CA GLN A 146 -19.37 -16.03 -7.54
C GLN A 146 -19.15 -15.23 -8.83
N VAL A 147 -18.21 -14.29 -8.83
CA VAL A 147 -17.95 -13.38 -9.97
C VAL A 147 -16.66 -13.73 -10.72
N LEU A 148 -15.78 -14.51 -10.09
CA LEU A 148 -14.53 -14.96 -10.70
C LEU A 148 -14.77 -16.14 -11.66
N PRO A 149 -13.93 -16.29 -12.70
CA PRO A 149 -14.05 -17.40 -13.62
C PRO A 149 -13.78 -18.73 -12.90
N PRO A 150 -14.52 -19.81 -13.25
CA PRO A 150 -14.38 -21.10 -12.59
C PRO A 150 -12.95 -21.66 -12.75
N TYR A 151 -12.43 -22.23 -11.66
CA TYR A 151 -11.08 -22.78 -11.57
C TYR A 151 -11.14 -24.16 -10.89
N ILE A 152 -10.56 -25.19 -11.52
CA ILE A 152 -10.78 -26.61 -11.17
C ILE A 152 -9.52 -27.30 -10.60
N SER A 153 -8.40 -26.61 -10.38
CA SER A 153 -7.15 -27.31 -10.05
C SER A 153 -6.39 -26.66 -8.91
N GLU A 154 -6.72 -27.07 -7.69
CA GLU A 154 -5.87 -26.86 -6.51
C GLU A 154 -4.46 -27.48 -6.70
N SER A 155 -4.34 -28.50 -7.56
CA SER A 155 -3.13 -29.30 -7.77
C SER A 155 -2.04 -28.69 -8.67
N ASP A 156 -2.34 -27.66 -9.46
CA ASP A 156 -1.38 -27.03 -10.40
C ASP A 156 -0.93 -25.62 -9.97
N LEU A 157 -1.46 -25.09 -8.87
CA LEU A 157 -0.88 -23.92 -8.25
C LEU A 157 0.51 -24.33 -7.74
N PRO A 158 1.58 -23.56 -7.96
CA PRO A 158 2.80 -23.75 -7.22
C PRO A 158 2.46 -23.47 -5.75
N ILE A 159 2.04 -24.50 -5.00
CA ILE A 159 1.74 -24.49 -3.57
C ILE A 159 3.08 -24.36 -2.83
N ARG A 160 3.67 -23.18 -2.97
CA ARG A 160 4.54 -22.51 -2.00
C ARG A 160 4.15 -21.04 -1.89
N GLN A 161 2.91 -20.70 -2.25
CA GLN A 161 2.36 -19.35 -2.12
C GLN A 161 1.89 -19.13 -0.67
N ARG A 162 2.85 -18.70 0.15
CA ARG A 162 2.74 -17.88 1.37
C ARG A 162 1.33 -17.75 1.97
N MET A 163 1.12 -18.38 3.13
CA MET A 163 -0.19 -18.53 3.80
C MET A 163 -0.77 -17.24 4.41
N HIS A 164 -0.01 -16.15 4.52
CA HIS A 164 -0.47 -14.91 5.16
C HIS A 164 -0.58 -13.78 4.15
N GLN A 165 -1.80 -13.25 4.01
CA GLN A 165 -2.06 -12.02 3.27
C GLN A 165 -1.37 -10.87 3.99
N ARG A 166 -0.47 -10.21 3.25
CA ARG A 166 0.41 -9.17 3.76
C ARG A 166 -0.09 -7.83 3.26
N TYR A 167 -0.45 -6.96 4.19
CA TYR A 167 -0.99 -5.66 3.86
C TYR A 167 0.12 -4.63 3.83
N SER A 168 0.19 -3.86 2.74
CA SER A 168 1.11 -2.73 2.65
C SER A 168 0.57 -1.56 3.47
N LEU A 169 1.43 -1.03 4.33
CA LEU A 169 1.13 0.08 5.23
C LEU A 169 2.38 0.90 5.46
N LYS A 170 2.23 2.05 6.12
CA LYS A 170 3.37 2.90 6.48
C LYS A 170 3.21 3.40 7.91
N CYS A 171 3.34 2.48 8.85
CA CYS A 171 3.19 2.76 10.27
C CYS A 171 4.54 3.06 10.92
N PRO A 172 4.75 4.26 11.49
CA PRO A 172 5.96 4.54 12.26
C PRO A 172 5.91 3.78 13.59
N GLY A 173 7.08 3.35 14.06
CA GLY A 173 7.20 2.64 15.32
C GLY A 173 8.61 2.65 15.87
N SER A 174 8.81 1.92 16.95
CA SER A 174 10.11 1.69 17.57
C SER A 174 10.18 0.29 18.13
N PHE A 175 11.40 -0.25 18.23
CA PHE A 175 11.67 -1.53 18.87
C PHE A 175 12.64 -1.33 20.02
N ALA A 176 12.19 -1.68 21.22
CA ALA A 176 12.97 -1.60 22.44
C ALA A 176 13.49 -2.98 22.83
N VAL A 177 14.81 -3.11 22.93
CA VAL A 177 15.46 -4.32 23.43
C VAL A 177 15.93 -4.05 24.86
N MET A 178 15.52 -4.92 25.79
CA MET A 178 16.04 -4.90 27.15
C MET A 178 17.42 -5.55 27.15
N GLY A 179 18.47 -4.72 27.25
CA GLY A 179 19.81 -5.17 27.57
C GLY A 179 19.97 -5.48 29.06
N THR A 180 21.17 -5.93 29.44
CA THR A 180 21.50 -6.22 30.85
C THR A 180 21.56 -4.96 31.72
N GLU A 181 21.82 -3.79 31.14
CA GLU A 181 21.97 -2.52 31.86
C GLU A 181 21.29 -1.31 31.17
N THR A 182 21.05 -1.36 29.86
CA THR A 182 20.46 -0.28 29.06
C THR A 182 19.32 -0.79 28.18
N MET A 183 18.34 0.10 27.91
CA MET A 183 17.27 -0.15 26.94
C MET A 183 17.66 0.48 25.61
N ASP A 184 17.96 -0.35 24.61
CA ASP A 184 18.28 0.12 23.27
C ASP A 184 16.98 0.29 22.48
N VAL A 185 16.77 1.47 21.90
CA VAL A 185 15.55 1.79 21.15
C VAL A 185 15.89 2.10 19.70
N TYR A 186 15.30 1.34 18.79
CA TYR A 186 15.52 1.47 17.35
C TYR A 186 14.28 2.02 16.66
N GLU A 187 14.44 3.05 15.84
CA GLU A 187 13.34 3.58 15.01
C GLU A 187 12.97 2.58 13.90
N LEU A 188 11.66 2.34 13.77
CA LEU A 188 11.08 1.46 12.77
C LEU A 188 10.08 2.19 11.88
N GLN A 189 10.03 1.76 10.62
CA GLN A 189 8.91 2.02 9.73
C GLN A 189 8.33 0.68 9.30
N VAL A 190 7.21 0.27 9.90
CA VAL A 190 6.50 -0.96 9.53
C VAL A 190 5.88 -0.76 8.15
N ILE A 191 6.19 -1.69 7.25
CA ILE A 191 5.77 -1.67 5.84
C ILE A 191 4.80 -2.80 5.48
N GLU A 192 4.77 -3.84 6.30
CA GLU A 192 3.99 -5.04 6.06
C GLU A 192 3.59 -5.66 7.40
N LEU A 193 2.36 -6.15 7.53
CA LEU A 193 1.92 -6.89 8.72
C LEU A 193 1.10 -8.12 8.38
N SER A 194 1.07 -9.06 9.32
CA SER A 194 0.19 -10.23 9.37
C SER A 194 -0.18 -10.56 10.82
N ASP A 195 -0.96 -11.63 11.03
CA ASP A 195 -1.29 -12.13 12.37
C ASP A 195 -0.07 -12.53 13.20
N GLU A 196 0.97 -13.07 12.53
CA GLU A 196 2.13 -13.69 13.18
C GLU A 196 3.37 -12.81 13.19
N GLY A 197 3.35 -11.66 12.54
CA GLY A 197 4.58 -10.92 12.28
C GLY A 197 4.42 -9.62 11.52
N PHE A 198 5.54 -8.95 11.32
CA PHE A 198 5.61 -7.76 10.49
C PHE A 198 6.99 -7.59 9.84
N LEU A 199 7.04 -6.77 8.81
CA LEU A 199 8.27 -6.34 8.15
C LEU A 199 8.45 -4.84 8.41
N ALA A 200 9.66 -4.43 8.79
CA ALA A 200 9.96 -3.02 9.02
C ALA A 200 11.30 -2.61 8.40
N HIS A 201 11.35 -1.35 7.99
CA HIS A 201 12.59 -0.65 7.72
C HIS A 201 13.19 -0.11 9.01
N ALA A 202 14.51 -0.25 9.15
CA ALA A 202 15.30 0.41 10.18
C ALA A 202 16.53 1.06 9.55
N LYS A 203 16.92 2.24 10.06
CA LYS A 203 18.19 2.89 9.66
C LYS A 203 19.39 2.19 10.29
N GLU A 204 19.23 1.85 11.56
CA GLU A 204 20.25 1.20 12.36
C GLU A 204 20.16 -0.32 12.25
N PRO A 205 21.31 -1.02 12.35
CA PRO A 205 21.31 -2.47 12.30
C PRO A 205 20.65 -3.07 13.54
N LEU A 206 19.62 -3.88 13.33
CA LEU A 206 18.96 -4.59 14.42
C LEU A 206 19.65 -5.92 14.76
N PRO A 207 19.72 -6.29 16.04
CA PRO A 207 20.22 -7.59 16.44
C PRO A 207 19.22 -8.70 16.07
N ILE A 208 19.71 -9.78 15.44
CA ILE A 208 18.90 -10.91 15.00
C ILE A 208 18.69 -11.90 16.15
N ASN A 209 17.54 -12.55 16.19
CA ASN A 209 17.09 -13.50 17.22
C ASN A 209 16.98 -12.88 18.62
N VAL A 210 16.78 -11.57 18.68
CA VAL A 210 16.56 -10.83 19.93
C VAL A 210 15.10 -10.49 20.07
N GLN A 211 14.59 -10.75 21.28
CA GLN A 211 13.24 -10.39 21.70
C GLN A 211 13.23 -8.99 22.28
N GLY A 212 12.19 -8.23 21.97
CA GLY A 212 11.96 -6.89 22.50
C GLY A 212 10.49 -6.51 22.43
N GLU A 213 10.21 -5.26 22.77
CA GLU A 213 8.89 -4.66 22.69
C GLU A 213 8.81 -3.74 21.47
N ALA A 214 7.86 -4.00 20.57
CA ALA A 214 7.56 -3.19 19.41
C ALA A 214 6.40 -2.24 19.74
N HIS A 215 6.65 -0.94 19.63
CA HIS A 215 5.62 0.09 19.72
C HIS A 215 5.33 0.59 18.31
N VAL A 216 4.12 0.34 17.81
CA VAL A 216 3.73 0.71 16.44
C VAL A 216 2.52 1.63 16.48
N ARG A 217 2.64 2.79 15.83
CA ARG A 217 1.51 3.70 15.65
C ARG A 217 0.75 3.29 14.39
N LEU A 218 -0.36 2.58 14.59
CA LEU A 218 -1.20 2.04 13.53
C LEU A 218 -2.07 3.10 12.85
N GLY A 219 -2.35 4.20 13.54
CA GLY A 219 -3.17 5.31 13.05
C GLY A 219 -2.96 6.58 13.86
N SER A 220 -3.80 7.60 13.64
CA SER A 220 -3.70 8.87 14.39
C SER A 220 -3.96 8.69 15.89
N THR A 221 -4.90 7.83 16.24
CA THR A 221 -5.29 7.49 17.62
C THR A 221 -4.98 6.04 18.00
N GLU A 222 -4.57 5.21 17.04
CA GLU A 222 -4.37 3.77 17.23
C GLU A 222 -2.88 3.44 17.45
N ARG A 223 -2.60 2.71 18.54
CA ARG A 223 -1.25 2.28 18.92
C ARG A 223 -1.28 0.81 19.31
N SER A 224 -0.25 0.09 18.92
CA SER A 224 -0.01 -1.29 19.30
C SER A 224 1.32 -1.40 20.05
N ILE A 225 1.31 -2.19 21.12
CA ILE A 225 2.48 -2.53 21.93
C ILE A 225 2.51 -4.05 22.04
N THR A 226 3.50 -4.68 21.40
CA THR A 226 3.58 -6.15 21.30
C THR A 226 5.01 -6.64 21.47
N LYS A 227 5.16 -7.83 22.04
CA LYS A 227 6.46 -8.50 22.12
C LYS A 227 6.77 -9.17 20.78
N ALA A 228 7.94 -8.88 20.25
CA ALA A 228 8.37 -9.38 18.95
C ALA A 228 9.84 -9.82 18.97
N THR A 229 10.17 -10.76 18.10
CA THR A 229 11.54 -11.24 17.89
C THR A 229 11.98 -10.93 16.46
N VAL A 230 13.16 -10.34 16.31
CA VAL A 230 13.78 -10.12 15.00
C VAL A 230 14.22 -11.48 14.44
N ILE A 231 13.61 -11.97 13.37
CA ILE A 231 13.89 -13.31 12.81
C ILE A 231 14.94 -13.28 11.70
N HIS A 232 14.97 -12.22 10.91
CA HIS A 232 15.95 -12.06 9.83
C HIS A 232 16.06 -10.59 9.43
N GLY A 233 17.22 -10.21 8.89
CA GLY A 233 17.47 -8.86 8.38
C GLY A 233 18.30 -8.91 7.11
N LYS A 234 17.97 -8.05 6.16
CA LYS A 234 18.83 -7.75 5.01
C LYS A 234 19.07 -6.26 4.96
N ARG A 235 20.34 -5.87 4.95
CA ARG A 235 20.72 -4.47 4.76
C ARG A 235 21.02 -4.21 3.30
N LYS A 236 20.45 -3.14 2.74
CA LYS A 236 20.79 -2.63 1.43
C LYS A 236 20.98 -1.13 1.56
N ASP A 237 22.21 -0.67 1.40
CA ASP A 237 22.58 0.74 1.51
C ASP A 237 22.30 1.33 2.92
N SER A 238 21.62 2.48 2.99
CA SER A 238 21.35 3.26 4.21
C SER A 238 20.21 2.73 5.07
N HIS A 239 19.47 1.71 4.62
CA HIS A 239 18.35 1.11 5.35
C HIS A 239 18.41 -0.42 5.33
N GLY A 240 17.99 -1.05 6.42
CA GLY A 240 17.74 -2.48 6.47
C GLY A 240 16.26 -2.81 6.44
N ILE A 241 15.93 -3.97 5.89
CA ILE A 241 14.62 -4.60 5.95
C ILE A 241 14.71 -5.77 6.93
N TYR A 242 13.87 -5.74 7.95
CA TYR A 242 13.88 -6.71 9.04
C TYR A 242 12.50 -7.35 9.21
N GLY A 243 12.50 -8.68 9.29
CA GLY A 243 11.31 -9.46 9.62
C GLY A 243 11.23 -9.66 11.13
N PHE A 244 10.03 -9.51 11.66
CA PHE A 244 9.69 -9.71 13.06
C PHE A 244 8.63 -10.80 13.17
N LYS A 245 8.79 -11.69 14.15
CA LYS A 245 7.76 -12.62 14.57
C LYS A 245 7.14 -12.11 15.87
N LEU A 246 5.82 -12.00 15.90
CA LEU A 246 5.08 -11.65 17.11
C LEU A 246 5.03 -12.85 18.04
N ILE A 247 5.18 -12.57 19.33
CA ILE A 247 4.98 -13.56 20.40
C ILE A 247 3.52 -13.53 20.83
N GLU A 248 2.97 -12.34 21.01
CA GLU A 248 1.56 -12.14 21.35
C GLU A 248 1.04 -10.84 20.73
N SER A 249 -0.02 -10.95 19.94
CA SER A 249 -0.64 -9.80 19.26
C SER A 249 -1.66 -9.12 20.18
N ASP A 250 -1.46 -7.82 20.42
CA ASP A 250 -2.39 -7.04 21.23
C ASP A 250 -3.73 -6.80 20.51
N LEU A 251 -4.70 -6.21 21.21
CA LEU A 251 -6.04 -6.00 20.67
C LEU A 251 -6.03 -5.04 19.47
N SER A 252 -5.22 -3.98 19.52
CA SER A 252 -5.10 -3.00 18.43
C SER A 252 -4.57 -3.65 17.15
N TRP A 253 -3.56 -4.52 17.28
CA TRP A 253 -2.99 -5.27 16.17
C TRP A 253 -4.03 -6.21 15.54
N ARG A 254 -4.70 -7.02 16.37
CA ARG A 254 -5.73 -7.96 15.90
C ARG A 254 -6.92 -7.26 15.25
N LYS A 255 -7.32 -6.09 15.77
CA LYS A 255 -8.36 -5.24 15.16
C LYS A 255 -7.97 -4.78 13.76
N LEU A 256 -6.72 -4.33 13.59
CA LEU A 256 -6.22 -3.91 12.28
C LEU A 256 -6.12 -5.09 11.32
N VAL A 257 -5.50 -6.20 11.72
CA VAL A 257 -5.39 -7.40 10.86
C VAL A 257 -6.78 -7.91 10.48
N GLY A 258 -7.69 -8.01 11.44
CA GLY A 258 -9.07 -8.43 11.19
C GLY A 258 -9.79 -7.51 10.23
N ALA A 259 -9.69 -6.18 10.40
CA ALA A 259 -10.28 -5.20 9.50
C ALA A 259 -9.72 -5.30 8.07
N LEU A 260 -8.43 -5.60 7.93
CA LEU A 260 -7.78 -5.81 6.64
C LEU A 260 -8.13 -7.16 5.99
N GLN A 261 -8.38 -8.20 6.80
CA GLN A 261 -8.81 -9.52 6.35
C GLN A 261 -10.26 -9.55 5.90
N SER A 262 -11.15 -8.89 6.64
CA SER A 262 -12.57 -8.84 6.32
C SER A 262 -12.92 -7.71 5.35
N GLY A 263 -12.05 -6.72 5.19
CA GLY A 263 -12.33 -5.50 4.44
C GLY A 263 -12.33 -5.75 2.93
N ALA A 264 -13.50 -5.94 2.34
CA ALA A 264 -13.69 -5.91 0.89
C ALA A 264 -13.64 -4.48 0.34
N THR A 265 -13.91 -3.48 1.18
CA THR A 265 -13.92 -2.04 0.84
C THR A 265 -13.23 -1.18 1.90
N HIS A 266 -12.91 0.08 1.55
CA HIS A 266 -12.40 1.09 2.50
C HIS A 266 -13.35 1.30 3.69
N GLU A 267 -14.66 1.30 3.46
CA GLU A 267 -15.66 1.51 4.51
C GLU A 267 -15.65 0.36 5.53
N ASP A 268 -15.39 -0.87 5.08
CA ASP A 268 -15.27 -2.02 5.97
C ASP A 268 -14.05 -1.91 6.88
N VAL A 269 -12.92 -1.43 6.38
CA VAL A 269 -11.70 -1.26 7.19
C VAL A 269 -11.90 -0.23 8.31
N ASP A 270 -12.70 0.81 8.07
CA ASP A 270 -13.04 1.81 9.08
C ASP A 270 -14.13 1.30 10.07
N ASN A 271 -15.09 0.50 9.60
CA ASN A 271 -16.26 0.03 10.37
C ASN A 271 -16.01 -1.27 11.19
N VAL A 272 -15.25 -2.24 10.66
CA VAL A 272 -15.12 -3.60 11.22
C VAL A 272 -14.53 -3.61 12.64
N ALA A 273 -13.65 -2.67 12.99
CA ALA A 273 -13.03 -2.65 14.32
C ALA A 273 -14.00 -2.23 15.46
N GLN A 274 -15.26 -1.92 15.16
CA GLN A 274 -16.34 -1.77 16.15
C GLN A 274 -16.99 -3.11 16.55
N LEU A 275 -16.79 -4.19 15.78
CA LEU A 275 -17.54 -5.43 15.90
C LEU A 275 -16.83 -6.57 16.67
N LEU A 276 -15.57 -6.41 17.11
CA LEU A 276 -14.93 -7.42 17.95
C LEU A 276 -15.43 -7.26 19.40
N PRO A 277 -16.13 -8.27 19.98
CA PRO A 277 -16.57 -8.21 21.36
C PRO A 277 -15.36 -8.13 22.28
N VAL A 278 -15.41 -7.20 23.23
CA VAL A 278 -14.53 -7.21 24.40
C VAL A 278 -14.74 -8.57 25.08
N PRO A 279 -13.69 -9.36 25.38
CA PRO A 279 -13.87 -10.55 26.19
C PRO A 279 -14.40 -10.09 27.54
N VAL A 280 -15.67 -10.38 27.80
CA VAL A 280 -16.29 -10.20 29.11
C VAL A 280 -15.55 -11.15 30.03
N ASN A 281 -14.75 -10.58 30.93
CA ASN A 281 -14.12 -11.30 32.02
C ASN A 281 -15.25 -11.87 32.89
N ILE A 282 -15.57 -13.15 32.70
CA ILE A 282 -16.41 -13.89 33.65
C ILE A 282 -15.49 -14.18 34.84
N ALA A 283 -15.57 -13.32 35.86
CA ALA A 283 -15.04 -13.64 37.17
C ALA A 283 -15.87 -14.79 37.78
N PRO A 284 -15.24 -15.83 38.37
CA PRO A 284 -15.97 -16.78 39.18
C PRO A 284 -16.23 -16.14 40.54
N LEU A 285 -17.50 -16.01 40.91
CA LEU A 285 -17.88 -15.82 42.31
C LEU A 285 -18.25 -17.18 42.89
N GLN A 286 -17.69 -17.38 44.08
CA GLN A 286 -17.61 -18.56 44.93
C GLN A 286 -18.92 -19.34 45.14
#